data_AF-A0A1G0RA66-F1
#
_entry.id   AF-A0A1G0RA66-F1
#
_cell.length_a   1.000
_cell.length_b   1.000
_cell.length_c   1.000
_cell.angle_alpha   90.00
_cell.angle_beta   90.00
_cell.angle_gamma   90.00
#
_symmetry.space_group_name_H-M   'P 1'
#
loop_
_entity.id
_entity.type
_entity.pdbx_description
1 polymer ?
#
loop_
_entity_poly.entity_id
_entity_poly.type
_entity_poly.pdbx_seq_one_letter_code
_entity_poly.pdbx_strand_id
1 'polypeptide(L)'
;MKNNQFQTSRRSFLTKVVPACALTCAFGKDIFGMIPGIILQDKPQSKHKFDNDFDRTLTQRQFMRVRYGDSMNMMKALEKEMGKDKTIEFLKKATTERMTNAGKTQAERSPDNSFKTYVDQFRNGYDNTLTIKIVEDTEKAFELEVTECIWASTFLDAKMGDFGYAWVCWGDYAWAESFNPKIKMVRDKTLMQGHSCCNHRYIWEG
;
A
#
# COMPACT_ATOMS: atom_id res chain seq x y z
N MET A 1 17.90 54.37 41.68
CA MET A 1 17.33 53.22 42.39
C MET A 1 17.59 51.96 41.57
N LYS A 2 18.38 51.04 42.13
CA LYS A 2 18.59 49.68 41.61
C LYS A 2 17.33 48.85 41.86
N ASN A 3 16.91 48.04 40.88
CA ASN A 3 16.27 46.73 41.04
C ASN A 3 15.73 46.28 39.66
N ASN A 4 15.70 45.02 39.28
CA ASN A 4 16.44 43.84 39.71
C ASN A 4 16.31 42.84 38.56
N GLN A 5 17.24 41.89 38.51
CA GLN A 5 17.46 40.93 37.44
C GLN A 5 16.27 40.04 37.08
N PHE A 6 16.32 39.56 35.83
CA PHE A 6 15.62 38.44 35.24
C PHE A 6 15.50 37.20 36.14
N GLN A 7 14.34 36.54 36.07
CA GLN A 7 14.27 35.09 35.99
C GLN A 7 13.18 34.68 34.98
N THR A 8 13.50 34.75 33.69
CA THR A 8 12.78 33.99 32.67
C THR A 8 13.25 32.55 32.75
N SER A 9 12.46 31.69 33.40
CA SER A 9 12.66 30.26 33.25
C SER A 9 12.32 29.87 31.81
N ARG A 10 13.23 29.15 31.14
CA ARG A 10 13.06 28.64 29.76
C ARG A 10 11.79 27.79 29.56
N ARG A 11 11.06 27.45 30.63
CA ARG A 11 9.79 26.72 30.58
C ARG A 11 8.55 27.59 30.36
N SER A 12 8.62 28.93 30.53
CA SER A 12 7.40 29.77 30.40
C SER A 12 7.13 30.33 29.00
N PHE A 13 8.07 30.21 28.06
CA PHE A 13 7.89 30.73 26.69
C PHE A 13 7.46 29.65 25.67
N LEU A 14 7.73 28.37 25.93
CA LEU A 14 7.37 27.27 25.01
C LEU A 14 5.92 26.77 25.16
N THR A 15 5.17 27.26 26.13
CA THR A 15 3.79 26.81 26.39
C THR A 15 2.71 27.76 25.86
N LYS A 16 3.07 28.87 25.19
CA LYS A 16 2.09 29.88 24.77
C LYS A 16 2.00 30.20 23.29
N VAL A 17 2.82 29.61 22.41
CA VAL A 17 2.74 29.91 20.96
C VAL A 17 2.76 28.67 20.05
N VAL A 18 2.75 27.46 20.59
CA VAL A 18 2.63 26.25 19.75
C VAL A 18 1.54 25.36 20.32
N PRO A 19 0.37 25.22 19.65
CA PRO A 19 -0.62 24.25 20.06
C PRO A 19 0.03 22.86 20.04
N ALA A 20 -0.24 22.05 21.05
CA ALA A 20 0.32 20.70 21.21
C ALA A 20 0.06 19.76 20.01
N CYS A 21 -0.82 20.15 19.09
CA CYS A 21 -1.10 19.48 17.82
C CYS A 21 -0.02 19.71 16.74
N ALA A 22 0.88 20.70 16.91
CA ALA A 22 1.88 21.05 15.90
C ALA A 22 3.24 20.34 16.08
N LEU A 23 3.42 19.55 17.15
CA LEU A 23 4.62 18.75 17.39
C LEU A 23 4.51 17.29 16.91
N THR A 24 3.33 16.86 16.44
CA THR A 24 3.14 15.53 15.83
C THR A 24 3.38 15.51 14.33
N CYS A 25 3.54 16.67 13.67
CA CYS A 25 3.70 16.75 12.21
C CYS A 25 5.13 17.03 11.75
N ALA A 26 6.09 17.17 12.67
CA ALA A 26 7.49 17.35 12.32
C ALA A 26 8.20 16.00 12.33
N PHE A 27 8.18 15.33 11.17
CA PHE A 27 9.18 14.38 10.70
C PHE A 27 9.66 13.29 11.68
N GLY A 28 9.20 12.07 11.41
CA GLY A 28 9.94 10.88 11.78
C GLY A 28 9.10 9.86 12.53
N LYS A 29 8.50 8.95 11.77
CA LYS A 29 8.94 7.55 11.65
C LYS A 29 7.77 6.77 11.07
N ASP A 30 8.12 5.94 10.11
CA ASP A 30 7.27 4.91 9.53
C ASP A 30 6.27 5.42 8.49
N ILE A 31 6.79 5.40 7.27
CA ILE A 31 6.08 5.12 6.03
C ILE A 31 5.35 3.76 6.22
N PHE A 32 4.26 3.73 6.99
CA PHE A 32 3.25 2.68 6.92
C PHE A 32 2.33 2.97 5.72
N GLY A 33 2.93 3.24 4.57
CA GLY A 33 2.28 3.07 3.28
C GLY A 33 2.28 1.57 2.98
N MET A 34 1.17 1.06 2.46
CA MET A 34 0.96 -0.35 2.03
C MET A 34 0.34 -1.34 3.00
N ILE A 35 -0.62 -0.94 3.84
CA ILE A 35 -1.79 -1.81 4.07
C ILE A 35 -3.07 -0.96 4.08
N PRO A 36 -3.79 -0.84 2.96
CA PRO A 36 -5.11 -0.25 3.02
C PRO A 36 -6.05 -1.14 3.84
N GLY A 37 -6.52 -0.60 4.96
CA GLY A 37 -7.54 -1.22 5.81
C GLY A 37 -7.06 -1.84 7.13
N ILE A 38 -5.76 -1.89 7.41
CA ILE A 38 -5.28 -2.17 8.77
C ILE A 38 -4.82 -0.85 9.36
N ILE A 39 -5.74 -0.18 10.05
CA ILE A 39 -5.30 0.70 11.13
C ILE A 39 -4.69 -0.28 12.15
N LEU A 40 -3.37 -0.30 12.29
CA LEU A 40 -2.74 -0.82 13.51
C LEU A 40 -3.08 0.17 14.64
N GLN A 41 -4.37 0.29 14.94
CA GLN A 41 -4.85 0.56 16.29
C GLN A 41 -4.53 -0.77 16.98
N ASP A 42 -3.49 -0.85 17.78
CA ASP A 42 -3.33 -0.04 18.97
C ASP A 42 -1.86 0.25 19.26
N LYS A 43 -1.55 1.49 19.71
CA LYS A 43 -0.45 1.60 20.67
C LYS A 43 -0.87 0.75 21.86
N PRO A 44 -0.08 -0.25 22.30
CA PRO A 44 -0.53 -1.20 23.30
C PRO A 44 -1.04 -0.46 24.54
N GLN A 45 -2.36 -0.53 24.76
CA GLN A 45 -2.99 0.08 25.93
C GLN A 45 -2.71 -0.73 27.20
N SER A 46 -2.21 -1.96 27.05
CA SER A 46 -2.02 -2.91 28.15
C SER A 46 -0.65 -3.59 28.08
N LYS A 47 -0.17 -4.08 29.23
CA LYS A 47 1.02 -4.97 29.33
C LYS A 47 0.63 -6.44 29.16
N HIS A 48 -0.38 -6.75 28.35
CA HIS A 48 -0.80 -8.12 28.15
C HIS A 48 0.24 -8.85 27.31
N LYS A 49 0.44 -10.15 27.53
CA LYS A 49 1.45 -10.95 26.79
C LYS A 49 1.26 -10.97 25.26
N PHE A 50 0.08 -10.58 24.77
CA PHE A 50 -0.22 -10.46 23.34
C PHE A 50 0.19 -9.10 22.75
N ASP A 51 0.47 -8.12 23.62
CA ASP A 51 0.94 -6.78 23.25
C ASP A 51 2.48 -6.71 23.19
N ASN A 52 3.16 -7.83 23.50
CA ASN A 52 4.62 -7.94 23.39
C ASN A 52 5.04 -8.14 21.92
N ASP A 53 6.22 -7.64 21.58
CA ASP A 53 6.83 -7.85 20.27
C ASP A 53 6.89 -9.35 19.95
N PHE A 54 6.40 -9.69 18.76
CA PHE A 54 6.49 -11.03 18.22
C PHE A 54 7.73 -11.14 17.34
N ASP A 55 8.84 -11.58 17.93
CA ASP A 55 10.09 -11.73 17.18
C ASP A 55 10.00 -12.91 16.20
N ARG A 56 9.87 -12.59 14.92
CA ARG A 56 10.02 -13.54 13.80
C ARG A 56 10.86 -12.92 12.70
N THR A 57 12.10 -13.37 12.58
CA THR A 57 12.95 -13.07 11.44
C THR A 57 12.50 -13.88 10.22
N LEU A 58 11.87 -13.23 9.25
CA LEU A 58 11.44 -13.83 7.99
C LEU A 58 12.11 -13.11 6.81
N THR A 59 12.53 -13.88 5.81
CA THR A 59 12.80 -13.31 4.48
C THR A 59 11.49 -12.83 3.84
N GLN A 60 11.57 -11.92 2.88
CA GLN A 60 10.37 -11.43 2.16
C GLN A 60 9.55 -12.58 1.55
N ARG A 61 10.22 -13.62 0.99
CA ARG A 61 9.51 -14.79 0.43
C ARG A 61 8.79 -15.59 1.52
N GLN A 62 9.39 -15.78 2.69
CA GLN A 62 8.73 -16.46 3.80
C GLN A 62 7.56 -15.65 4.34
N PHE A 63 7.73 -14.34 4.50
CA PHE A 63 6.65 -13.44 4.90
C PHE A 63 5.47 -13.54 3.95
N MET A 64 5.70 -13.49 2.64
CA MET A 64 4.64 -13.60 1.63
C MET A 64 3.91 -14.95 1.67
N ARG A 65 4.63 -16.05 1.86
CA ARG A 65 4.03 -17.38 2.02
C ARG A 65 3.15 -17.46 3.26
N VAL A 66 3.61 -16.93 4.39
CA VAL A 66 2.79 -16.86 5.62
C VAL A 66 1.58 -15.96 5.41
N ARG A 67 1.79 -14.78 4.81
CA ARG A 67 0.75 -13.77 4.59
C ARG A 67 -0.39 -14.25 3.70
N TYR A 68 -0.10 -15.06 2.70
CA TYR A 68 -1.09 -15.51 1.72
C TYR A 68 -1.48 -16.99 1.85
N GLY A 69 -0.78 -17.80 2.65
CA GLY A 69 -1.03 -19.25 2.74
C GLY A 69 -2.47 -19.59 3.12
N ASP A 70 -2.99 -19.01 4.20
CA ASP A 70 -4.37 -19.25 4.64
C ASP A 70 -5.40 -18.69 3.65
N SER A 71 -5.13 -17.51 3.06
CA SER A 71 -5.98 -16.95 2.02
C SER A 71 -6.03 -17.83 0.77
N MET A 72 -4.91 -18.42 0.36
CA MET A 72 -4.84 -19.36 -0.76
C MET A 72 -5.61 -20.65 -0.45
N ASN A 73 -5.50 -21.19 0.76
CA ASN A 73 -6.28 -22.35 1.18
C ASN A 73 -7.79 -22.05 1.15
N MET A 74 -8.19 -20.86 1.60
CA MET A 74 -9.57 -20.40 1.51
C MET A 74 -10.04 -20.26 0.06
N MET A 75 -9.22 -19.68 -0.84
CA MET A 75 -9.56 -19.58 -2.27
C MET A 75 -9.78 -20.96 -2.91
N LYS A 76 -8.96 -21.96 -2.56
CA LYS A 76 -9.16 -23.35 -3.03
C LYS A 76 -10.45 -23.97 -2.48
N ALA A 77 -10.79 -23.68 -1.23
CA ALA A 77 -12.04 -24.14 -0.64
C ALA A 77 -13.26 -23.51 -1.35
N LEU A 78 -13.19 -22.22 -1.66
CA LEU A 78 -14.22 -21.53 -2.48
C LEU A 78 -14.32 -22.15 -3.87
N GLU A 79 -13.19 -22.39 -4.55
CA GLU A 79 -13.17 -23.04 -5.86
C GLU A 79 -13.87 -24.41 -5.84
N LYS A 80 -13.63 -25.22 -4.80
CA LYS A 80 -14.29 -26.51 -4.64
C LYS A 80 -15.81 -26.38 -4.49
N GLU A 81 -16.28 -25.34 -3.81
CA GLU A 81 -17.70 -25.13 -3.53
C GLU A 81 -18.46 -24.51 -4.71
N MET A 82 -17.90 -23.47 -5.34
CA MET A 82 -18.60 -22.66 -6.33
C MET A 82 -18.00 -22.70 -7.74
N GLY A 83 -16.90 -23.41 -7.92
CA GLY A 83 -16.14 -23.46 -9.17
C GLY A 83 -15.18 -22.28 -9.34
N LYS A 84 -14.23 -22.46 -10.26
CA LYS A 84 -13.13 -21.52 -10.52
C LYS A 84 -13.61 -20.14 -10.96
N ASP A 85 -14.48 -20.08 -11.98
CA ASP A 85 -14.89 -18.80 -12.58
C ASP A 85 -15.67 -17.93 -11.59
N LYS A 86 -16.61 -18.52 -10.85
CA LYS A 86 -17.36 -17.81 -9.80
C LYS A 86 -16.47 -17.35 -8.66
N THR A 87 -15.45 -18.14 -8.32
CA THR A 87 -14.45 -17.75 -7.31
C THR A 87 -13.63 -16.55 -7.79
N ILE A 88 -13.17 -16.55 -9.05
CA ILE A 88 -12.45 -15.42 -9.64
C ILE A 88 -13.32 -14.16 -9.65
N GLU A 89 -14.58 -14.25 -10.07
CA GLU A 89 -15.51 -13.12 -10.08
C GLU A 89 -15.73 -12.56 -8.67
N PHE A 90 -15.96 -13.46 -7.69
CA PHE A 90 -16.09 -13.10 -6.29
C PHE A 90 -14.85 -12.36 -5.78
N LEU A 91 -13.65 -12.88 -6.04
CA LEU A 91 -12.39 -12.25 -5.64
C LEU A 91 -12.21 -10.89 -6.30
N LYS A 92 -12.50 -10.74 -7.59
CA LYS A 92 -12.42 -9.46 -8.29
C LYS A 92 -13.34 -8.42 -7.65
N LYS A 93 -14.60 -8.78 -7.36
CA LYS A 93 -15.55 -7.88 -6.69
C LYS A 93 -15.05 -7.43 -5.32
N ALA A 94 -14.63 -8.37 -4.48
CA ALA A 94 -14.09 -8.09 -3.15
C ALA A 94 -12.82 -7.21 -3.21
N THR A 95 -11.93 -7.50 -4.17
CA THR A 95 -10.71 -6.72 -4.40
C THR A 95 -11.03 -5.30 -4.87
N THR A 96 -11.97 -5.12 -5.80
CA THR A 96 -12.40 -3.80 -6.28
C THR A 96 -12.93 -2.95 -5.13
N GLU A 97 -13.79 -3.49 -4.27
CA GLU A 97 -14.30 -2.78 -3.10
C GLU A 97 -13.18 -2.38 -2.13
N ARG A 98 -12.33 -3.35 -1.75
CA ARG A 98 -11.18 -3.14 -0.87
C ARG A 98 -10.23 -2.06 -1.39
N MET A 99 -9.92 -2.09 -2.68
CA MET A 99 -8.97 -1.16 -3.28
C MET A 99 -9.58 0.19 -3.63
N THR A 100 -10.91 0.25 -3.83
CA THR A 100 -11.61 1.54 -3.89
C THR A 100 -11.43 2.29 -2.58
N ASN A 101 -11.66 1.62 -1.44
CA ASN A 101 -11.45 2.22 -0.13
C ASN A 101 -9.97 2.57 0.10
N ALA A 102 -9.05 1.72 -0.35
CA ALA A 102 -7.61 1.99 -0.32
C ALA A 102 -7.23 3.33 -0.95
N GLY A 103 -7.66 3.57 -2.20
CA GLY A 103 -7.29 4.79 -2.92
C GLY A 103 -7.93 6.04 -2.31
N LYS A 104 -9.17 5.96 -1.83
CA LYS A 104 -9.81 7.07 -1.09
C LYS A 104 -9.03 7.42 0.18
N THR A 105 -8.72 6.42 1.00
CA THR A 105 -7.93 6.62 2.22
C THR A 105 -6.51 7.13 1.91
N GLN A 106 -5.90 6.69 0.82
CA GLN A 106 -4.61 7.23 0.39
C GLN A 106 -4.73 8.69 -0.02
N ALA A 107 -5.74 9.06 -0.82
CA ALA A 107 -5.98 10.45 -1.23
C ALA A 107 -6.21 11.37 -0.02
N GLU A 108 -6.93 10.91 1.00
CA GLU A 108 -7.13 11.64 2.26
C GLU A 108 -5.85 11.84 3.08
N ARG A 109 -4.88 10.92 2.95
CA ARG A 109 -3.62 10.94 3.72
C ARG A 109 -2.44 11.55 2.95
N SER A 110 -2.57 11.67 1.63
CA SER A 110 -1.58 12.29 0.77
C SER A 110 -1.61 13.82 0.89
N PRO A 111 -0.50 14.51 0.57
CA PRO A 111 -0.47 15.98 0.60
C PRO A 111 -1.44 16.62 -0.40
N ASP A 112 -1.71 15.93 -1.52
CA ASP A 112 -2.72 16.24 -2.51
C ASP A 112 -3.15 14.95 -3.24
N ASN A 113 -4.12 15.06 -4.15
CA ASN A 113 -4.58 13.97 -5.01
C ASN A 113 -4.09 14.12 -6.46
N SER A 114 -2.99 14.82 -6.70
CA SER A 114 -2.45 15.03 -8.05
C SER A 114 -1.93 13.73 -8.68
N PHE A 115 -1.85 13.72 -10.02
CA PHE A 115 -1.24 12.60 -10.75
C PHE A 115 0.18 12.33 -10.29
N LYS A 116 0.98 13.39 -10.14
CA LYS A 116 2.36 13.31 -9.65
C LYS A 116 2.41 12.60 -8.29
N THR A 117 1.61 13.03 -7.32
CA THR A 117 1.58 12.41 -5.98
C THR A 117 1.22 10.93 -6.03
N TYR A 118 0.31 10.52 -6.92
CA TYR A 118 -0.01 9.11 -7.11
C TYR A 118 1.18 8.31 -7.63
N VAL A 119 1.84 8.75 -8.70
CA VAL A 119 2.91 7.96 -9.35
C VAL A 119 4.24 8.00 -8.61
N ASP A 120 4.46 9.02 -7.76
CA ASP A 120 5.65 9.16 -6.92
C ASP A 120 5.94 7.90 -6.07
N GLN A 121 4.90 7.15 -5.67
CA GLN A 121 5.05 5.92 -4.86
C GLN A 121 5.86 4.82 -5.57
N PHE A 122 5.86 4.80 -6.91
CA PHE A 122 6.56 3.78 -7.69
C PHE A 122 8.06 4.05 -7.86
N ARG A 123 8.54 5.24 -7.49
CA ARG A 123 9.95 5.60 -7.68
C ARG A 123 10.87 5.04 -6.58
N ASN A 124 10.38 4.86 -5.36
CA ASN A 124 11.21 4.43 -4.21
C ASN A 124 10.48 3.49 -3.23
N GLY A 125 9.27 3.02 -3.56
CA GLY A 125 8.43 2.28 -2.60
C GLY A 125 8.59 0.77 -2.60
N TYR A 126 9.20 0.18 -3.64
CA TYR A 126 9.00 -1.22 -3.97
C TYR A 126 10.28 -2.05 -4.16
N ASP A 127 11.47 -1.49 -3.96
CA ASP A 127 12.76 -2.10 -4.31
C ASP A 127 12.98 -3.51 -3.74
N ASN A 128 12.45 -3.79 -2.54
CA ASN A 128 12.56 -5.11 -1.90
C ASN A 128 11.51 -6.13 -2.36
N THR A 129 10.61 -5.74 -3.27
CA THR A 129 9.43 -6.53 -3.66
C THR A 129 9.20 -6.61 -5.15
N LEU A 130 9.63 -5.58 -5.90
CA LEU A 130 9.49 -5.45 -7.35
C LEU A 130 10.82 -5.01 -7.96
N THR A 131 11.15 -5.54 -9.14
CA THR A 131 12.16 -4.94 -10.03
C THR A 131 11.41 -4.08 -11.05
N ILE A 132 11.53 -2.75 -10.91
CA ILE A 132 10.80 -1.76 -11.71
C ILE A 132 11.75 -1.03 -12.66
N LYS A 133 11.31 -0.84 -13.90
CA LYS A 133 11.91 0.07 -14.88
C LYS A 133 10.88 1.10 -15.30
N ILE A 134 11.15 2.39 -15.05
CA ILE A 134 10.31 3.48 -15.56
C ILE A 134 10.56 3.63 -17.06
N VAL A 135 9.49 3.57 -17.85
CA VAL A 135 9.49 3.66 -19.33
C VAL A 135 9.09 5.06 -19.78
N GLU A 136 8.11 5.67 -19.11
CA GLU A 136 7.66 7.04 -19.36
C GLU A 136 7.38 7.74 -18.02
N ASP A 137 7.78 9.00 -17.89
CA ASP A 137 7.52 9.84 -16.71
C ASP A 137 7.28 11.28 -17.17
N THR A 138 6.01 11.60 -17.43
CA THR A 138 5.58 12.91 -17.89
C THR A 138 4.40 13.42 -17.06
N GLU A 139 4.01 14.67 -17.26
CA GLU A 139 2.84 15.25 -16.60
C GLU A 139 1.52 14.58 -17.02
N LYS A 140 1.50 13.87 -18.16
CA LYS A 140 0.27 13.26 -18.72
C LYS A 140 0.26 11.74 -18.67
N ALA A 141 1.41 11.10 -18.54
CA ALA A 141 1.50 9.65 -18.46
C ALA A 141 2.72 9.18 -17.66
N PHE A 142 2.54 8.04 -17.00
CA PHE A 142 3.59 7.35 -16.27
C PHE A 142 3.50 5.87 -16.61
N GLU A 143 4.55 5.32 -17.20
CA GLU A 143 4.62 3.90 -17.55
C GLU A 143 5.80 3.25 -16.86
N LEU A 144 5.55 2.07 -16.31
CA LEU A 144 6.58 1.26 -15.68
C LEU A 144 6.45 -0.21 -16.12
N GLU A 145 7.61 -0.84 -16.31
CA GLU A 145 7.71 -2.27 -16.51
C GLU A 145 8.15 -2.94 -15.21
N VAL A 146 7.47 -4.02 -14.85
CA VAL A 146 7.87 -4.89 -13.72
C VAL A 146 8.34 -6.23 -14.27
N THR A 147 9.58 -6.62 -13.99
CA THR A 147 10.18 -7.88 -14.47
C THR A 147 10.31 -8.92 -13.36
N GLU A 148 10.36 -8.50 -12.10
CA GLU A 148 10.31 -9.40 -10.94
C GLU A 148 9.26 -8.88 -9.96
N CYS A 149 8.42 -9.77 -9.44
CA CYS A 149 7.34 -9.42 -8.52
C CYS A 149 7.14 -10.51 -7.49
N ILE A 150 7.31 -10.17 -6.21
CA ILE A 150 7.20 -11.15 -5.13
C ILE A 150 5.79 -11.73 -5.02
N TRP A 151 4.75 -10.93 -5.25
CA TRP A 151 3.36 -11.44 -5.31
C TRP A 151 3.17 -12.44 -6.44
N ALA A 152 3.61 -12.11 -7.66
CA ALA A 152 3.51 -13.01 -8.81
C ALA A 152 4.23 -14.33 -8.53
N SER A 153 5.48 -14.28 -8.05
CA SER A 153 6.21 -15.50 -7.70
C SER A 153 5.49 -16.35 -6.64
N THR A 154 4.92 -15.71 -5.61
CA THR A 154 4.24 -16.41 -4.51
C THR A 154 3.01 -17.20 -5.00
N PHE A 155 2.18 -16.60 -5.85
CA PHE A 155 0.97 -17.25 -6.36
C PHE A 155 1.26 -18.24 -7.50
N LEU A 156 2.24 -17.95 -8.35
CA LEU A 156 2.63 -18.86 -9.44
C LEU A 156 3.30 -20.14 -8.90
N ASP A 157 4.18 -20.03 -7.89
CA ASP A 157 4.77 -21.19 -7.20
C ASP A 157 3.66 -22.12 -6.64
N ALA A 158 2.55 -21.54 -6.19
CA ALA A 158 1.39 -22.26 -5.67
C ALA A 158 0.42 -22.76 -6.75
N LYS A 159 0.69 -22.50 -8.04
CA LYS A 159 -0.19 -22.76 -9.18
C LYS A 159 -1.56 -22.05 -9.08
N MET A 160 -1.57 -20.84 -8.54
CA MET A 160 -2.76 -20.03 -8.26
C MET A 160 -2.72 -18.66 -8.95
N GLY A 161 -2.06 -18.55 -10.12
CA GLY A 161 -1.91 -17.29 -10.86
C GLY A 161 -3.23 -16.56 -11.10
N ASP A 162 -4.29 -17.27 -11.50
CA ASP A 162 -5.60 -16.66 -11.77
C ASP A 162 -6.24 -16.03 -10.53
N PHE A 163 -6.16 -16.71 -9.39
CA PHE A 163 -6.63 -16.17 -8.11
C PHE A 163 -5.73 -15.04 -7.60
N GLY A 164 -4.42 -15.16 -7.80
CA GLY A 164 -3.46 -14.10 -7.50
C GLY A 164 -3.73 -12.84 -8.32
N TYR A 165 -4.07 -12.98 -9.59
CA TYR A 165 -4.46 -11.86 -10.44
C TYR A 165 -5.74 -11.21 -9.92
N ALA A 166 -6.78 -12.00 -9.64
CA ALA A 166 -8.06 -11.49 -9.14
C ALA A 166 -7.95 -10.82 -7.76
N TRP A 167 -7.08 -11.33 -6.88
CA TRP A 167 -6.94 -10.85 -5.51
C TRP A 167 -5.94 -9.70 -5.33
N VAL A 168 -4.84 -9.73 -6.09
CA VAL A 168 -3.73 -8.78 -5.97
C VAL A 168 -3.77 -7.77 -7.11
N CYS A 169 -3.53 -8.22 -8.34
CA CYS A 169 -3.29 -7.33 -9.48
C CYS A 169 -4.54 -6.57 -9.94
N TRP A 170 -5.72 -7.20 -9.87
CA TRP A 170 -6.99 -6.60 -10.31
C TRP A 170 -7.33 -5.31 -9.56
N GLY A 171 -6.85 -5.20 -8.33
CA GLY A 171 -7.09 -4.06 -7.47
C GLY A 171 -6.45 -2.76 -7.93
N ASP A 172 -5.39 -2.84 -8.73
CA ASP A 172 -4.60 -1.68 -9.15
C ASP A 172 -5.45 -0.65 -9.92
N TYR A 173 -6.41 -1.13 -10.73
CA TYR A 173 -7.32 -0.26 -11.49
C TYR A 173 -8.20 0.59 -10.57
N ALA A 174 -8.90 -0.07 -9.65
CA ALA A 174 -9.79 0.60 -8.70
C ALA A 174 -9.02 1.50 -7.74
N TRP A 175 -7.78 1.13 -7.40
CA TRP A 175 -6.92 1.91 -6.54
C TRP A 175 -6.54 3.25 -7.18
N ALA A 176 -6.12 3.24 -8.44
CA ALA A 176 -5.76 4.45 -9.19
C ALA A 176 -6.97 5.39 -9.35
N GLU A 177 -8.08 4.86 -9.84
CA GLU A 177 -9.27 5.66 -10.11
C GLU A 177 -9.93 6.22 -8.84
N SER A 178 -9.85 5.50 -7.71
CA SER A 178 -10.41 6.00 -6.45
C SER A 178 -9.49 6.97 -5.71
N PHE A 179 -8.19 6.98 -6.00
CA PHE A 179 -7.29 8.04 -5.55
C PHE A 179 -7.62 9.35 -6.25
N ASN A 180 -7.79 9.32 -7.58
CA ASN A 180 -8.32 10.44 -8.35
C ASN A 180 -9.00 9.93 -9.63
N PRO A 181 -10.28 10.29 -9.88
CA PRO A 181 -11.05 9.77 -11.02
C PRO A 181 -10.48 10.14 -12.40
N LYS A 182 -9.60 11.14 -12.46
CA LYS A 182 -8.87 11.58 -13.67
C LYS A 182 -7.64 10.71 -13.99
N ILE A 183 -7.27 9.77 -13.12
CA ILE A 183 -6.18 8.82 -13.37
C ILE A 183 -6.78 7.55 -13.96
N LYS A 184 -6.35 7.19 -15.18
CA LYS A 184 -6.69 5.92 -15.82
C LYS A 184 -5.50 5.00 -15.82
N MET A 185 -5.75 3.72 -15.58
CA MET A 185 -4.72 2.68 -15.62
C MET A 185 -5.02 1.70 -16.75
N VAL A 186 -3.99 1.40 -17.55
CA VAL A 186 -3.99 0.37 -18.59
C VAL A 186 -2.86 -0.62 -18.29
N ARG A 187 -3.14 -1.91 -18.51
CA ARG A 187 -2.13 -2.98 -18.40
C ARG A 187 -2.60 -4.20 -19.18
N ASP A 188 -1.76 -4.66 -20.11
CA ASP A 188 -2.07 -5.77 -21.01
C ASP A 188 -1.25 -7.02 -20.70
N LYS A 189 -0.05 -6.83 -20.15
CA LYS A 189 0.84 -7.89 -19.70
C LYS A 189 0.89 -7.89 -18.18
N THR A 190 0.83 -9.08 -17.61
CA THR A 190 0.97 -9.27 -16.16
C THR A 190 1.78 -10.54 -15.89
N LEU A 191 2.85 -10.43 -15.11
CA LEU A 191 3.65 -11.58 -14.61
C LEU A 191 2.76 -12.65 -13.98
N MET A 192 1.79 -12.24 -13.14
CA MET A 192 0.83 -13.11 -12.47
C MET A 192 -0.02 -13.99 -13.41
N GLN A 193 -0.16 -13.57 -14.67
CA GLN A 193 -0.87 -14.31 -15.73
C GLN A 193 0.10 -15.03 -16.69
N GLY A 194 1.40 -15.10 -16.37
CA GLY A 194 2.40 -15.82 -17.14
C GLY A 194 3.12 -15.01 -18.23
N HIS A 195 2.90 -13.70 -18.31
CA HIS A 195 3.66 -12.84 -19.23
C HIS A 195 5.10 -12.62 -18.73
N SER A 196 5.98 -12.14 -19.61
CA SER A 196 7.39 -11.85 -19.26
C SER A 196 7.57 -10.60 -18.38
N CYS A 197 6.57 -9.72 -18.32
CA CYS A 197 6.58 -8.51 -17.52
C CYS A 197 5.15 -8.05 -17.18
N CYS A 198 5.04 -7.08 -16.27
CA CYS A 198 3.86 -6.22 -16.17
C CYS A 198 4.14 -4.87 -16.86
N ASN A 199 3.20 -4.33 -17.63
CA ASN A 199 3.34 -3.02 -18.29
C ASN A 199 2.29 -2.02 -17.76
N HIS A 200 2.44 -1.60 -16.50
CA HIS A 200 1.50 -0.65 -15.92
C HIS A 200 1.67 0.72 -16.58
N ARG A 201 0.60 1.24 -17.18
CA ARG A 201 0.55 2.59 -17.73
C ARG A 201 -0.56 3.38 -17.05
N TYR A 202 -0.21 4.50 -16.45
CA TYR A 202 -1.14 5.45 -15.87
C TYR A 202 -1.22 6.70 -16.75
N ILE A 203 -2.43 7.20 -16.98
CA ILE A 203 -2.73 8.32 -17.86
C ILE A 203 -3.53 9.35 -17.06
N TRP A 204 -3.16 10.62 -17.20
CA TRP A 204 -3.89 11.75 -16.63
C TRP A 204 -4.82 12.36 -17.67
N GLU A 205 -6.12 12.36 -17.38
CA GLU A 205 -7.19 12.91 -18.25
C GLU A 205 -7.67 14.31 -17.81
N GLY A 206 -6.90 14.97 -16.93
CA GLY A 206 -7.37 16.09 -16.14
C GLY A 206 -6.85 17.47 -16.48
#